data_AF-A0A1B6ISB9-F1
#
_entry.id   AF-A0A1B6ISB9-F1
#
_cell.length_a   1.000
_cell.length_b   1.000
_cell.length_c   1.000
_cell.angle_alpha   90.00
_cell.angle_beta   90.00
_cell.angle_gamma   90.00
#
_symmetry.space_group_name_H-M   'P 1'
#
loop_
_entity.id
_entity.type
_entity.pdbx_description
1 polymer ?
#
loop_
_entity_poly.entity_id
_entity_poly.type
_entity_poly.pdbx_seq_one_letter_code
_entity_poly.pdbx_strand_id
1 'polypeptide(L)'
;HIPLAAHQHLTPALLHTMNITLLTAHPHASINILLKTPDSSLLPYKITEGLTLPPNPELTKEKRAVQEKVQYVHSELNKRKLEFYEEAKRKKHEKEEDSTGSEKCVSEIVKDELSVNS
;
A
#
# COMPACT_ATOMS: atom_id res chain seq x y z
N HIS A 1 -26.71 -15.42 -11.27
CA HIS A 1 -26.86 -15.40 -9.79
C HIS A 1 -27.83 -16.49 -9.41
N ILE A 2 -27.55 -17.24 -8.34
CA ILE A 2 -28.37 -18.39 -7.90
C ILE A 2 -28.87 -18.10 -6.49
N PRO A 3 -30.17 -17.84 -6.30
CA PRO A 3 -30.74 -17.61 -4.98
C PRO A 3 -30.81 -18.93 -4.21
N LEU A 4 -30.33 -18.93 -2.97
CA LEU A 4 -30.31 -20.09 -2.08
C LEU A 4 -30.83 -19.67 -0.70
N ALA A 5 -31.72 -20.46 -0.14
CA ALA A 5 -32.19 -20.21 1.22
C ALA A 5 -31.15 -20.71 2.23
N ALA A 6 -31.01 -20.04 3.38
CA ALA A 6 -30.04 -20.43 4.42
C ALA A 6 -30.20 -21.86 4.95
N HIS A 7 -31.39 -22.44 4.86
CA HIS A 7 -31.68 -23.81 5.31
C HIS A 7 -31.43 -24.88 4.23
N GLN A 8 -31.08 -24.49 3.00
CA GLN A 8 -30.87 -25.42 1.91
C GLN A 8 -29.47 -26.07 2.03
N HIS A 9 -29.42 -27.39 2.07
CA HIS A 9 -28.17 -28.12 2.11
C HIS A 9 -27.40 -27.97 0.80
N LEU A 10 -26.29 -27.25 0.84
CA LEU A 10 -25.32 -27.20 -0.25
C LEU A 10 -24.22 -28.24 -0.02
N THR A 11 -24.01 -29.10 -1.02
CA THR A 11 -22.89 -30.04 -1.02
C THR A 11 -21.85 -29.62 -2.06
N PRO A 12 -20.55 -29.95 -1.85
CA PRO A 12 -19.52 -29.70 -2.85
C PRO A 12 -19.83 -30.35 -4.22
N ALA A 13 -20.43 -31.55 -4.22
CA ALA A 13 -20.80 -32.25 -5.44
C ALA A 13 -21.89 -31.52 -6.25
N LEU A 14 -22.88 -30.95 -5.57
CA LEU A 14 -23.92 -30.13 -6.20
C LEU A 14 -23.30 -28.88 -6.84
N LEU A 15 -22.46 -28.16 -6.09
CA LEU A 15 -21.75 -26.98 -6.61
C LEU A 15 -20.90 -27.30 -7.83
N HIS A 16 -20.17 -28.42 -7.79
CA HIS A 16 -19.35 -28.87 -8.90
C HIS A 16 -20.18 -29.15 -10.15
N THR A 17 -21.31 -29.84 -9.99
CA THR A 17 -22.23 -30.15 -11.10
C THR A 17 -22.83 -28.89 -11.71
N MET A 18 -23.25 -27.94 -10.87
CA MET A 18 -23.77 -26.64 -11.32
C MET A 18 -22.70 -25.85 -12.08
N ASN A 19 -21.45 -25.88 -11.61
CA ASN A 19 -20.33 -25.21 -12.25
C ASN A 19 -20.01 -25.81 -13.62
N ILE A 20 -19.90 -27.13 -13.73
CA ILE A 20 -19.66 -27.81 -15.02
C ILE A 20 -20.79 -27.49 -16.00
N THR A 21 -22.05 -27.59 -15.56
CA THR A 21 -23.21 -27.31 -16.41
C THR A 21 -23.20 -25.88 -16.93
N LEU A 22 -22.89 -24.90 -16.07
CA LEU A 22 -22.80 -23.50 -16.46
C LEU A 22 -21.64 -23.25 -17.42
N LEU A 23 -20.45 -23.76 -17.11
CA LEU A 23 -19.25 -23.55 -17.92
C LEU A 23 -19.34 -24.22 -19.30
N THR A 24 -20.10 -25.32 -19.40
CA THR A 24 -20.38 -25.97 -20.69
C THR A 24 -21.19 -25.06 -21.61
N ALA A 25 -22.18 -24.35 -21.07
CA ALA A 25 -22.98 -23.40 -21.85
C ALA A 25 -22.26 -22.03 -22.02
N HIS A 26 -21.49 -21.62 -21.01
CA HIS A 26 -20.87 -20.31 -20.92
C HIS A 26 -19.45 -20.39 -20.31
N PRO A 27 -18.41 -20.58 -21.13
CA PRO A 27 -17.05 -20.86 -20.66
C PRO A 27 -16.40 -19.79 -19.77
N HIS A 28 -16.92 -18.55 -19.82
CA HIS A 28 -16.39 -17.42 -19.06
C HIS A 28 -17.35 -16.97 -17.95
N ALA A 29 -18.44 -17.70 -17.71
CA ALA A 29 -19.39 -17.33 -16.67
C ALA A 29 -18.87 -17.69 -15.28
N SER A 30 -19.22 -16.88 -14.29
CA SER A 30 -18.94 -17.15 -12.88
C SER A 30 -20.24 -17.40 -12.11
N ILE A 31 -20.23 -18.37 -11.20
CA ILE A 31 -21.36 -18.62 -10.30
C ILE A 31 -21.29 -17.68 -9.10
N ASN A 32 -22.35 -16.91 -8.92
CA ASN A 32 -22.61 -16.12 -7.72
C ASN A 32 -23.83 -16.70 -7.00
N ILE A 33 -23.65 -17.15 -5.76
CA ILE A 33 -24.71 -17.55 -4.83
C ILE A 33 -25.24 -16.29 -4.13
N LEU A 34 -26.56 -16.17 -4.03
CA LEU A 34 -27.21 -15.17 -3.18
C LEU A 34 -27.87 -15.92 -2.02
N LEU A 35 -27.27 -15.86 -0.84
CA LEU A 35 -27.81 -16.49 0.35
C LEU A 35 -28.88 -15.58 0.96
N LYS A 36 -30.12 -16.09 1.04
CA LYS A 36 -31.21 -15.41 1.75
C LYS A 36 -31.22 -15.84 3.21
N THR A 37 -30.94 -14.89 4.09
CA THR A 37 -30.97 -15.08 5.54
C THR A 37 -32.40 -14.93 6.08
N PRO A 38 -32.70 -15.45 7.30
CA PRO A 38 -34.04 -15.38 7.89
C PRO A 38 -34.57 -13.97 8.12
N ASP A 39 -33.69 -13.00 8.32
CA ASP A 39 -33.98 -11.56 8.44
C ASP A 39 -34.26 -10.89 7.07
N SER A 40 -34.37 -11.67 5.99
CA SER A 40 -34.56 -11.22 4.61
C SER A 40 -33.38 -10.50 3.96
N SER A 41 -32.20 -10.48 4.60
CA SER A 41 -30.98 -9.98 3.96
C SER A 41 -30.51 -10.92 2.84
N LEU A 42 -29.83 -10.36 1.83
CA LEU A 42 -29.23 -11.10 0.71
C LEU A 42 -27.71 -10.96 0.74
N LEU A 43 -27.02 -12.07 0.95
CA LEU A 43 -25.55 -12.11 1.04
C LEU A 43 -24.97 -12.70 -0.26
N PRO A 44 -24.21 -11.93 -1.04
CA PRO A 44 -23.58 -12.42 -2.25
C PRO A 44 -22.28 -13.18 -1.95
N TYR A 45 -22.17 -14.40 -2.47
CA TYR A 45 -20.98 -15.22 -2.43
C TYR A 45 -20.57 -15.61 -3.85
N LYS A 46 -19.33 -15.33 -4.22
CA LYS A 46 -18.76 -15.75 -5.49
C LYS A 46 -18.11 -17.13 -5.33
N ILE A 47 -18.53 -18.10 -6.13
CA ILE A 47 -17.84 -19.39 -6.20
C ILE A 47 -16.59 -19.23 -7.05
N THR A 48 -15.47 -19.72 -6.53
CA THR A 48 -14.17 -19.76 -7.21
C THR A 48 -13.76 -21.21 -7.45
N GLU A 49 -12.89 -21.47 -8.44
CA GLU A 49 -12.37 -22.81 -8.77
C GLU A 49 -11.49 -23.45 -7.67
N GLY A 50 -11.33 -22.76 -6.54
CA GLY A 50 -10.56 -23.23 -5.40
C GLY A 50 -9.08 -22.90 -5.54
N LEU A 51 -8.27 -23.53 -4.69
CA LEU A 51 -6.82 -23.38 -4.73
C LEU A 51 -6.26 -24.38 -5.75
N THR A 52 -5.90 -23.89 -6.93
CA THR A 52 -5.11 -24.68 -7.88
C THR A 52 -3.66 -24.70 -7.42
N LEU A 53 -3.06 -25.91 -7.36
CA LEU A 53 -1.62 -26.03 -7.21
C LEU A 53 -0.93 -25.25 -8.34
N PRO A 54 0.07 -24.42 -8.02
CA PRO A 54 0.78 -23.69 -9.05
C PRO A 54 1.45 -24.68 -10.01
N PRO A 55 1.47 -24.38 -11.33
CA PRO A 55 2.00 -25.28 -12.34
C PRO A 55 3.50 -25.58 -12.16
N ASN A 56 4.23 -24.74 -11.42
CA ASN A 56 5.59 -25.01 -10.99
C ASN A 56 5.82 -24.49 -9.55
N PRO A 57 6.07 -25.38 -8.57
CA PRO A 57 6.28 -24.99 -7.18
C PRO A 57 7.56 -24.16 -7.00
N GLU A 58 8.60 -24.41 -7.80
CA GLU A 58 9.88 -23.70 -7.69
C GLU A 58 9.76 -22.25 -8.18
N LEU A 59 9.09 -22.02 -9.32
CA LEU A 59 8.80 -20.66 -9.80
C LEU A 59 7.93 -19.87 -8.80
N THR A 60 7.05 -20.56 -8.08
CA THR A 60 6.20 -19.93 -7.06
C THR A 60 6.99 -19.54 -5.82
N LYS A 61 7.93 -20.38 -5.39
CA LYS A 61 8.85 -20.07 -4.28
C LYS A 61 9.74 -18.88 -4.63
N GLU A 62 10.31 -18.85 -5.83
CA GLU A 62 11.16 -17.73 -6.28
C GLU A 62 10.37 -16.43 -6.33
N LYS A 63 9.19 -16.44 -6.94
CA LYS A 63 8.30 -15.25 -7.00
C LYS A 63 7.92 -14.77 -5.60
N ARG A 64 7.63 -15.70 -4.67
CA ARG A 64 7.31 -15.37 -3.28
C ARG A 64 8.52 -14.75 -2.57
N ALA A 65 9.70 -15.34 -2.69
CA ALA A 65 10.92 -14.82 -2.08
C ALA A 65 11.26 -13.40 -2.58
N VAL A 66 11.06 -13.13 -3.87
CA VAL A 66 11.23 -11.79 -4.44
C VAL A 66 10.21 -10.81 -3.87
N GLN A 67 8.94 -11.19 -3.78
CA GLN A 67 7.89 -10.33 -3.20
C GLN A 67 8.15 -10.03 -1.73
N GLU A 68 8.54 -11.03 -0.94
CA GLU A 68 8.88 -10.86 0.48
C GLU A 68 10.06 -9.92 0.67
N LYS A 69 11.11 -10.04 -0.17
CA LYS A 69 12.24 -9.12 -0.14
C LYS A 69 11.83 -7.68 -0.45
N VAL A 70 11.00 -7.48 -1.47
CA VAL A 70 10.49 -6.14 -1.84
C VAL A 70 9.65 -5.56 -0.70
N GLN A 71 8.74 -6.35 -0.12
CA GLN A 71 7.92 -5.92 1.01
C GLN A 71 8.76 -5.59 2.23
N TYR A 72 9.78 -6.39 2.53
CA TYR A 72 10.69 -6.15 3.64
C TYR A 72 11.41 -4.81 3.49
N VAL A 73 12.05 -4.57 2.34
CA VAL A 73 12.74 -3.29 2.06
C VAL A 73 11.78 -2.12 2.17
N HIS A 74 10.58 -2.24 1.59
CA HIS A 74 9.59 -1.18 1.67
C HIS A 74 9.16 -0.90 3.12
N SER A 75 8.99 -1.94 3.93
CA SER A 75 8.62 -1.82 5.34
C SER A 75 9.71 -1.13 6.16
N GLU A 76 10.98 -1.47 5.93
CA GLU A 76 12.11 -0.85 6.63
C GLU A 76 12.28 0.62 6.26
N LEU A 77 12.10 0.98 4.99
CA LEU A 77 12.09 2.37 4.55
C LEU A 77 10.92 3.15 5.16
N ASN A 78 9.73 2.55 5.24
CA ASN A 78 8.57 3.19 5.84
C ASN A 78 8.74 3.44 7.34
N LYS A 79 9.39 2.52 8.08
CA LYS A 79 9.71 2.72 9.50
C LYS A 79 10.61 3.94 9.72
N ARG A 80 11.63 4.11 8.88
CA ARG A 80 12.59 5.22 8.98
C ARG A 80 12.15 6.50 8.27
N LYS A 81 10.98 6.50 7.63
CA LYS A 81 10.47 7.61 6.83
C LYS A 81 10.45 8.92 7.63
N LEU A 82 9.98 8.89 8.87
CA LEU A 82 9.90 10.08 9.73
C LEU A 82 11.29 10.64 10.05
N GLU A 83 12.26 9.78 10.36
CA GLU A 83 13.65 10.16 10.63
C GLU A 83 14.29 10.85 9.42
N PHE A 84 14.04 10.34 8.21
CA PHE A 84 14.50 10.96 6.97
C PHE A 84 13.87 12.34 6.73
N TYR A 85 12.59 12.53 7.08
CA TYR A 85 11.94 13.84 6.98
C TYR A 85 12.52 14.85 7.97
N GLU A 86 12.73 14.45 9.22
CA GLU A 86 13.32 15.30 10.24
C GLU A 86 14.78 15.66 9.91
N GLU A 87 15.57 14.70 9.42
CA GLU A 87 16.94 14.97 8.97
C GLU A 87 16.97 15.94 7.77
N ALA A 88 16.07 15.76 6.80
CA ALA A 88 15.95 16.68 5.67
C ALA A 88 15.53 18.10 6.11
N LYS A 89 14.65 18.20 7.12
CA LYS A 89 14.24 19.48 7.71
C LYS A 89 15.40 20.17 8.43
N ARG A 90 16.18 19.43 9.24
CA ARG A 90 17.39 19.97 9.89
C ARG A 90 18.41 20.49 8.88
N LYS A 91 18.72 19.70 7.84
CA LYS A 91 19.65 20.12 6.78
C LYS A 91 19.20 21.35 5.99
N LYS A 92 17.89 21.62 5.91
CA LYS A 92 17.38 22.87 5.33
C LYS A 92 17.64 24.06 6.24
N HIS A 93 17.36 23.91 7.54
CA HIS A 93 17.62 24.98 8.52
C HIS A 93 19.11 25.29 8.67
N GLU A 94 19.98 24.26 8.70
CA GLU A 94 21.44 24.45 8.75
C GLU A 94 21.97 25.25 7.53
N LYS A 95 21.39 25.02 6.34
CA LYS A 95 21.73 25.79 5.13
C LYS A 95 21.21 27.23 5.15
N GLU A 96 20.12 27.50 5.85
CA GLU A 96 19.59 28.86 6.01
C GLU A 96 20.43 29.64 7.04
N GLU A 97 20.85 29.00 8.14
CA GLU A 97 21.70 29.63 9.16
C GLU A 97 23.13 29.93 8.65
N ASP A 98 23.71 29.07 7.81
CA ASP A 98 25.03 29.33 7.17
C ASP A 98 24.99 30.47 6.13
N SER A 99 23.81 30.86 5.65
CA SER A 99 23.65 32.00 4.72
C SER A 99 23.47 33.35 5.43
N THR A 100 23.39 33.37 6.76
CA THR A 100 23.17 34.59 7.56
C THR A 100 24.36 34.94 8.48
N GLY A 101 25.54 34.38 8.21
CA GLY A 101 26.74 34.47 9.05
C GLY A 101 27.94 35.24 8.45
N SER A 102 27.74 36.09 7.44
CA SER A 102 28.83 36.93 6.91
C SER A 102 28.31 38.26 6.37
N GLU A 103 28.00 39.19 7.27
CA GLU A 103 28.16 40.62 6.98
C GLU A 103 28.05 41.44 8.28
N LYS A 104 29.08 42.27 8.51
CA LYS A 104 29.16 43.38 9.49
C LYS A 104 29.55 43.03 10.93
N CYS A 105 30.76 42.51 11.08
CA CYS A 105 31.69 43.11 12.05
C CYS A 105 32.61 44.06 11.27
N VAL A 106 33.04 45.16 11.90
CA VAL A 106 33.89 46.26 11.37
C VAL A 106 33.14 47.42 10.68
N SER A 107 32.56 48.30 11.48
CA SER A 107 32.58 49.75 11.21
C SER A 107 32.12 50.56 12.43
N GLU A 108 32.92 50.58 13.49
CA GLU A 108 32.75 51.58 14.56
C GLU A 108 34.08 51.89 15.27
N ILE A 109 35.16 52.07 14.50
CA ILE A 109 36.41 52.67 14.99
C ILE A 109 37.00 53.46 13.81
N VAL A 110 36.57 54.71 13.62
CA VAL A 110 37.33 55.88 13.12
C VAL A 110 36.31 57.03 13.02
N LYS A 111 35.95 57.63 14.14
CA LYS A 111 35.45 59.01 14.20
C LYS A 111 36.01 59.65 15.46
N ASP A 112 37.33 59.76 15.48
CA ASP A 112 38.02 60.74 16.30
C ASP A 112 39.08 61.38 15.42
N GLU A 113 39.25 62.70 15.56
CA GLU A 113 40.22 63.55 14.88
C GLU A 113 39.91 63.89 13.40
N LEU A 114 39.13 64.96 13.17
CA LEU A 114 39.39 66.02 12.17
C LEU A 114 38.22 67.03 12.11
N SER A 115 38.19 68.00 13.03
CA SER A 115 37.74 69.37 12.71
C SER A 115 38.32 70.38 13.70
N VAL A 116 39.59 70.68 13.50
CA VAL A 116 40.21 71.93 13.95
C VAL A 116 40.02 72.94 12.81
N ASN A 117 39.57 74.15 13.17
CA ASN A 117 39.48 75.40 12.40
C ASN A 117 38.29 75.58 11.43
N SER A 118 37.32 76.41 11.82
CA SER A 118 37.30 77.85 11.48
C SER A 118 36.26 78.61 12.30
#